data_AF-A0A1G0A7Q7-F1
#
_entry.id   AF-A0A1G0A7Q7-F1
#
_cell.length_a   1.000
_cell.length_b   1.000
_cell.length_c   1.000
_cell.angle_alpha   90.00
_cell.angle_beta   90.00
_cell.angle_gamma   90.00
#
_symmetry.space_group_name_H-M   'P 1'
#
loop_
_entity.id
_entity.type
_entity.pdbx_description
1 polymer ?
#
loop_
_entity_poly.entity_id
_entity_poly.type
_entity_poly.pdbx_seq_one_letter_code
_entity_poly.pdbx_strand_id
1 'polypeptide(L)'
;MDLRGAYERIEADMRAIWGDMAPAMLRKRLRDVRADPGSLTREALEQIVQLLREKTLPSILGAEGADAKASQYLAWIADGP
;
A
#
# COMPACT_ATOMS: atom_id res chain seq x y z
N MET A 1 -7.37 -2.31 -14.34
CA MET A 1 -6.80 -1.32 -13.42
C MET A 1 -5.29 -1.48 -13.34
N ASP A 2 -4.50 -0.64 -14.02
CA ASP A 2 -3.03 -0.76 -14.02
C ASP A 2 -2.42 -0.65 -12.60
N LEU A 3 -1.15 -1.01 -12.46
CA LEU A 3 -0.43 -0.99 -11.17
C LEU A 3 -0.41 0.40 -10.51
N ARG A 4 -0.44 1.45 -11.34
CA ARG A 4 -0.56 2.82 -10.89
C ARG A 4 -1.92 3.08 -10.25
N GLY A 5 -3.00 2.62 -10.87
CA GLY A 5 -4.35 2.69 -10.30
C GLY A 5 -4.43 1.94 -8.98
N ALA A 6 -3.80 0.77 -8.86
CA ALA A 6 -3.75 0.02 -7.59
C ALA A 6 -3.03 0.81 -6.49
N TYR A 7 -1.90 1.41 -6.84
CA TYR A 7 -1.17 2.31 -5.95
C TYR A 7 -2.02 3.53 -5.53
N GLU A 8 -2.67 4.21 -6.46
CA GLU A 8 -3.51 5.39 -6.20
C GLU A 8 -4.74 5.04 -5.34
N ARG A 9 -5.34 3.86 -5.56
CA ARG A 9 -6.45 3.35 -4.75
C ARG A 9 -6.01 3.04 -3.32
N ILE A 10 -4.83 2.44 -3.14
CA ILE A 10 -4.22 2.21 -1.82
C ILE A 10 -3.98 3.56 -1.12
N GLU A 11 -3.42 4.56 -1.82
CA GLU A 11 -3.20 5.90 -1.27
C GLU A 11 -4.51 6.56 -0.81
N ALA A 12 -5.58 6.43 -1.61
CA ALA A 12 -6.89 6.99 -1.28
C ALA A 12 -7.52 6.33 -0.06
N ASP A 13 -7.48 5.00 0.04
CA ASP A 13 -8.00 4.25 1.20
C ASP A 13 -7.22 4.61 2.47
N MET A 14 -5.89 4.64 2.38
CA MET A 14 -5.02 5.09 3.46
C MET A 14 -5.39 6.50 3.93
N ARG A 15 -5.55 7.46 3.01
CA ARG A 15 -5.96 8.84 3.36
C ARG A 15 -7.31 8.87 4.07
N ALA A 16 -8.26 8.03 3.69
CA ALA A 16 -9.56 7.93 4.37
C ALA A 16 -9.44 7.39 5.80
N ILE A 17 -8.44 6.55 6.09
CA ILE A 17 -8.25 5.93 7.41
C ILE A 17 -7.47 6.84 8.37
N TRP A 18 -6.37 7.45 7.92
CA TRP A 18 -5.42 8.13 8.81
C TRP A 18 -5.14 9.61 8.44
N GLY A 19 -5.83 10.15 7.44
CA GLY A 19 -5.68 11.54 6.98
C GLY A 19 -4.43 11.83 6.14
N ASP A 20 -3.99 13.09 6.17
CA ASP A 20 -3.03 13.64 5.20
C ASP A 20 -1.59 13.10 5.30
N MET A 21 -1.27 12.33 6.33
CA MET A 21 0.03 11.65 6.44
C MET A 21 0.15 10.44 5.50
N ALA A 22 -0.96 10.00 4.87
CA ALA A 22 -0.98 8.89 3.92
C ALA A 22 0.09 8.91 2.86
N PRO A 23 0.13 9.98 2.05
CA PRO A 23 0.98 9.97 0.88
C PRO A 23 2.44 10.01 1.31
N ALA A 24 2.74 10.67 2.43
CA ALA A 24 4.09 10.71 2.98
C ALA A 24 4.57 9.32 3.42
N MET A 25 3.71 8.54 4.08
CA MET A 25 4.04 7.18 4.53
C MET A 25 4.16 6.22 3.34
N LEU A 26 3.25 6.30 2.37
CA LEU A 26 3.31 5.46 1.18
C LEU A 26 4.55 5.77 0.32
N ARG A 27 4.90 7.04 0.14
CA ARG A 27 6.18 7.46 -0.48
C ARG A 27 7.40 6.97 0.28
N LYS A 28 7.34 6.88 1.61
CA LYS A 28 8.41 6.26 2.40
C LYS A 28 8.55 4.78 2.05
N ARG A 29 7.45 4.04 1.92
CA ARG A 29 7.50 2.60 1.55
C ARG A 29 8.01 2.36 0.13
N LEU A 30 7.64 3.22 -0.82
CA LEU A 30 8.24 3.23 -2.15
C LEU A 30 9.77 3.35 -2.11
N ARG A 31 10.29 4.28 -1.30
CA ARG A 31 11.74 4.44 -1.11
C ARG A 31 12.36 3.22 -0.42
N ASP A 32 11.68 2.63 0.55
CA ASP A 32 12.15 1.43 1.26
C ASP A 32 12.37 0.24 0.28
N VAL A 33 11.52 0.12 -0.76
CA VAL A 33 11.65 -0.91 -1.81
C VAL A 33 12.41 -0.44 -3.06
N ARG A 34 12.94 0.78 -3.06
CA ARG A 34 13.64 1.41 -4.21
C ARG A 34 12.83 1.38 -5.52
N ALA A 35 11.52 1.58 -5.43
CA ALA A 35 10.64 1.61 -6.60
C ALA A 35 10.31 3.05 -7.04
N ASP A 36 10.10 3.21 -8.34
CA ASP A 36 9.66 4.47 -8.96
C ASP A 36 8.14 4.38 -9.25
N PRO A 37 7.33 5.38 -8.82
CA PRO A 37 5.93 5.51 -9.20
C PRO A 37 5.65 5.46 -10.71
N GLY A 38 6.61 5.90 -11.54
CA GLY A 38 6.50 5.89 -13.00
C GLY A 38 6.80 4.54 -13.65
N SER A 39 7.40 3.60 -12.92
CA SER A 39 7.75 2.26 -13.41
C SER A 39 7.49 1.18 -12.35
N LEU A 40 6.33 1.27 -11.69
CA LEU A 40 5.98 0.45 -10.55
C LEU A 40 5.64 -0.97 -11.02
N THR A 41 6.36 -1.98 -10.53
CA THR A 41 6.09 -3.40 -10.86
C THR A 41 5.13 -4.02 -9.85
N ARG A 42 4.53 -5.16 -10.23
CA ARG A 42 3.64 -5.90 -9.34
C ARG A 42 4.36 -6.31 -8.06
N GLU A 43 5.57 -6.85 -8.18
CA GLU A 43 6.38 -7.29 -7.05
C GLU A 43 6.73 -6.13 -6.12
N ALA A 44 7.06 -4.96 -6.67
CA ALA A 44 7.33 -3.77 -5.88
C ALA A 44 6.09 -3.33 -5.07
N LEU A 45 4.90 -3.39 -5.68
CA LEU A 45 3.66 -3.02 -5.02
C LEU A 45 3.27 -4.02 -3.92
N GLU A 46 3.45 -5.31 -4.16
CA GLU A 46 3.26 -6.36 -3.16
C GLU A 46 4.22 -6.18 -1.96
N GLN A 47 5.50 -5.90 -2.22
CA GLN A 47 6.48 -5.60 -1.17
C GLN A 47 6.10 -4.36 -0.36
N ILE A 48 5.57 -3.32 -1.01
CA ILE A 48 5.05 -2.14 -0.31
C ILE A 48 3.91 -2.55 0.63
N VAL A 49 2.96 -3.37 0.17
CA VAL A 49 1.86 -3.86 1.01
C VAL A 49 2.38 -4.67 2.20
N GLN A 50 3.40 -5.52 2.01
CA GLN A 50 4.02 -6.23 3.13
C GLN A 50 4.69 -5.28 4.14
N LEU A 51 5.40 -4.26 3.68
CA LEU A 51 5.98 -3.26 4.58
C LEU A 51 4.90 -2.44 5.31
N LEU A 52 3.76 -2.19 4.68
CA LEU A 52 2.62 -1.55 5.34
C LEU A 52 2.06 -2.47 6.43
N ARG A 53 1.82 -3.74 6.11
CA ARG A 53 1.36 -4.77 7.05
C ARG A 53 2.27 -4.90 8.27
N GLU A 54 3.58 -4.89 8.08
CA GLU A 54 4.54 -5.09 9.17
C GLU A 54 4.78 -3.83 10.00
N LYS A 55 4.89 -2.66 9.34
CA LYS A 55 5.50 -1.47 9.96
C LYS A 55 4.56 -0.28 10.10
N THR A 56 3.33 -0.36 9.59
CA THR A 56 2.45 0.81 9.50
C THR A 56 1.04 0.51 9.95
N LEU A 57 0.39 -0.48 9.36
CA LEU A 57 -1.00 -0.81 9.64
C LEU A 57 -1.24 -1.28 11.09
N PRO A 58 -0.34 -2.03 11.77
CA PRO A 58 -0.60 -2.49 13.13
C PRO A 58 -0.77 -1.37 14.14
N SER A 59 -0.04 -0.25 13.98
CA SER A 59 -0.17 0.90 14.89
C SER A 59 -1.41 1.76 14.63
N ILE A 60 -2.13 1.51 13.53
CA ILE A 60 -3.31 2.28 13.12
C ILE A 60 -4.60 1.46 13.30
N LEU A 61 -4.55 0.16 12.95
CA LEU A 61 -5.70 -0.73 12.88
C LEU A 61 -5.61 -1.93 13.84
N GLY A 62 -4.52 -2.07 14.59
CA GLY A 62 -4.20 -3.29 15.32
C GLY A 62 -3.70 -4.41 14.40
N ALA A 63 -3.22 -5.51 14.98
CA ALA A 63 -2.62 -6.62 14.22
C ALA A 63 -3.62 -7.29 13.26
N GLU A 64 -4.82 -7.61 13.73
CA GLU A 64 -5.86 -8.23 12.90
C GLU A 64 -6.32 -7.30 11.77
N GLY A 65 -6.51 -6.01 12.07
CA GLY A 65 -6.87 -5.01 11.08
C GLY A 65 -5.78 -4.81 10.03
N ALA A 66 -4.50 -4.92 10.42
CA ALA A 66 -3.37 -4.87 9.50
C ALA A 66 -3.37 -6.04 8.51
N ASP A 67 -3.60 -7.26 8.99
CA ASP A 67 -3.65 -8.46 8.15
C ASP A 67 -4.82 -8.43 7.17
N ALA A 68 -6.02 -8.05 7.65
CA ALA A 68 -7.20 -7.92 6.81
C ALA A 68 -7.02 -6.85 5.73
N LYS A 69 -6.48 -5.68 6.10
CA LYS A 69 -6.27 -4.57 5.18
C LYS A 69 -5.17 -4.87 4.15
N ALA A 70 -4.08 -5.51 4.56
CA ALA A 70 -3.04 -5.96 3.63
C ALA A 70 -3.58 -6.98 2.62
N SER A 71 -4.41 -7.93 3.07
CA SER A 71 -5.05 -8.91 2.18
C SER A 71 -5.97 -8.23 1.16
N GLN A 72 -6.73 -7.21 1.59
CA GLN A 72 -7.54 -6.39 0.69
C GLN A 72 -6.70 -5.67 -0.37
N TYR A 73 -5.56 -5.08 0.02
CA TYR A 73 -4.67 -4.41 -0.93
C TYR A 73 -4.03 -5.39 -1.93
N LEU A 74 -3.62 -6.58 -1.47
CA LEU A 74 -3.10 -7.62 -2.36
C LEU A 74 -4.15 -8.08 -3.39
N ALA A 75 -5.41 -8.21 -2.98
CA ALA A 75 -6.50 -8.52 -3.91
C ALA A 75 -6.67 -7.43 -4.97
N TRP A 76 -6.60 -6.14 -4.60
CA TRP A 76 -6.67 -5.04 -5.57
C TRP A 76 -5.51 -5.04 -6.56
N ILE A 77 -4.33 -5.50 -6.16
CA ILE A 77 -3.19 -5.67 -7.06
C ILE A 77 -3.43 -6.86 -7.99
N ALA A 78 -3.96 -7.97 -7.47
CA ALA A 78 -4.28 -9.18 -8.25
C ALA A 78 -5.36 -8.91 -9.34
N ASP A 79 -6.36 -8.08 -9.05
CA ASP A 79 -7.46 -7.73 -9.96
C ASP A 79 -7.06 -6.69 -11.05
N GLY A 80 -5.80 -6.22 -11.06
CA GLY A 80 -5.24 -5.39 -12.14
C GLY A 80 -4.81 -6.22 -13.37
N PRO A 81 -4.89 -5.65 -14.60
CA PRO A 81 -4.84 -6.36 -15.87
C PRO A 81 -3.51 -7.05 -16.13
#